data_AF-A0A1D6M1N4-F1
#
_entry.id   AF-A0A1D6M1N4-F1
#
_cell.length_a   1.000
_cell.length_b   1.000
_cell.length_c   1.000
_cell.angle_alpha   90.00
_cell.angle_beta   90.00
_cell.angle_gamma   90.00
#
_symmetry.space_group_name_H-M   'P 1'
#
loop_
_entity.id
_entity.type
_entity.pdbx_description
1 polymer ?
#
loop_
_entity_poly.entity_id
_entity_poly.type
_entity_poly.pdbx_seq_one_letter_code
_entity_poly.pdbx_strand_id
1 'polypeptide(L)'
;MVLNKWLIKLSTFLLIMVQGWKALYISQHRRMAAAISNVVEFVGGSLNNGSLESEYYLKAIADLAMILDIGFLDVQFFLFSRNHSAIINLIGLHYSIASLHVLPAEVSKALQAHRVSERMVCVNLLKLGRWFYGFRLPDEYESRKISLGELTTAEGAEILAILNRGAVHEVFRLRIGLVNVDK
;
A
#
# COMPACT_ATOMS: atom_id res chain seq x y z
N MET A 1 28.69 11.19 -18.85
CA MET A 1 27.60 10.34 -18.34
C MET A 1 27.23 9.14 -19.26
N VAL A 2 28.11 8.71 -20.18
CA VAL A 2 27.82 7.59 -21.11
C VAL A 2 28.58 6.32 -20.71
N LEU A 3 29.80 6.43 -20.17
CA LEU A 3 30.63 5.28 -19.75
C LEU A 3 29.95 4.38 -18.71
N ASN A 4 29.29 4.95 -17.70
CA ASN A 4 28.60 4.16 -16.66
C ASN A 4 27.47 3.31 -17.24
N LYS A 5 26.76 3.78 -18.26
CA LYS A 5 25.67 3.02 -18.91
C LYS A 5 26.18 1.77 -19.63
N TRP A 6 27.36 1.85 -20.25
CA TRP A 6 28.00 0.72 -20.93
C TRP A 6 28.59 -0.28 -19.95
N LEU A 7 29.23 0.20 -18.87
CA LEU A 7 29.77 -0.64 -17.81
C LEU A 7 28.67 -1.41 -17.06
N ILE A 8 27.52 -0.77 -16.80
CA ILE A 8 26.35 -1.43 -16.20
C ILE A 8 25.78 -2.47 -17.17
N LYS A 9 25.64 -2.16 -18.47
CA LYS A 9 25.18 -3.15 -19.46
C LYS A 9 26.12 -4.34 -19.57
N LEU A 10 27.44 -4.12 -19.58
CA LEU A 10 28.46 -5.17 -19.61
C LEU A 10 28.44 -6.03 -18.34
N SER A 11 28.33 -5.43 -17.16
CA SER A 11 28.27 -6.17 -15.90
C SER A 11 27.01 -7.02 -15.81
N THR A 12 25.87 -6.48 -16.24
CA THR A 12 24.58 -7.21 -16.26
C THR A 12 24.63 -8.38 -17.24
N PHE A 13 25.24 -8.18 -18.42
CA PHE A 13 25.39 -9.22 -19.43
C PHE A 13 26.33 -10.35 -18.98
N LEU A 14 27.46 -10.01 -18.35
CA LEU A 14 28.39 -10.98 -17.75
C LEU A 14 27.74 -11.77 -16.61
N LEU A 15 26.92 -11.12 -15.76
CA LEU A 15 26.21 -11.80 -14.67
C LEU A 15 25.21 -12.84 -15.20
N ILE A 16 24.47 -12.49 -16.27
CA ILE A 16 23.51 -13.37 -16.94
C ILE A 16 24.21 -14.60 -17.54
N MET A 17 25.38 -14.40 -18.15
CA MET A 17 26.17 -15.49 -18.75
C MET A 17 26.74 -16.47 -17.70
N VAL A 18 27.08 -16.00 -16.50
CA VAL A 18 27.71 -16.82 -15.44
C VAL A 18 26.69 -17.57 -14.57
N GLN A 19 25.58 -16.93 -14.18
CA GLN A 19 24.58 -17.52 -13.28
C GLN A 19 23.38 -18.14 -14.03
N GLY A 20 23.14 -17.71 -15.26
CA GLY A 20 21.91 -18.01 -15.98
C GLY A 20 20.74 -17.12 -15.53
N TRP A 21 20.00 -16.60 -16.51
CA TRP A 21 18.82 -15.75 -16.35
C TRP A 21 17.78 -16.31 -15.36
N LYS A 22 17.56 -17.63 -15.35
CA LYS A 22 16.66 -18.30 -14.39
C LYS A 22 17.15 -18.17 -12.95
N ALA A 23 18.44 -18.36 -12.67
CA ALA A 23 18.97 -18.25 -11.31
C ALA A 23 18.91 -16.81 -10.80
N LEU A 24 19.22 -15.85 -11.67
CA LEU A 24 19.09 -14.41 -11.34
C LEU A 24 17.64 -14.01 -11.07
N TYR A 25 16.69 -14.51 -11.85
CA TYR A 25 15.27 -14.28 -11.59
C TYR A 25 14.85 -14.86 -10.23
N ILE A 26 15.21 -16.12 -9.93
CA ILE A 26 14.87 -16.76 -8.66
C ILE A 26 15.49 -16.01 -7.48
N SER A 27 16.74 -15.56 -7.59
CA SER A 27 17.41 -14.82 -6.52
C SER A 27 16.77 -13.45 -6.28
N GLN A 28 16.43 -12.70 -7.34
CA GLN A 28 15.72 -11.43 -7.22
C GLN A 28 14.32 -11.62 -6.64
N HIS A 29 13.56 -12.59 -7.15
CA HIS A 29 12.21 -12.87 -6.65
C HIS A 29 12.22 -13.24 -5.16
N ARG A 30 13.19 -14.07 -4.71
CA ARG A 30 13.36 -14.40 -3.29
C ARG A 30 13.72 -13.18 -2.44
N ARG A 31 14.59 -12.29 -2.96
CA ARG A 31 14.93 -11.04 -2.28
C ARG A 31 13.71 -10.13 -2.12
N MET A 32 12.93 -9.95 -3.18
CA MET A 32 11.69 -9.16 -3.13
C MET A 32 10.67 -9.78 -2.18
N ALA A 33 10.48 -11.10 -2.25
CA ALA A 33 9.59 -11.82 -1.35
C ALA A 33 9.96 -11.58 0.12
N ALA A 34 11.24 -11.71 0.48
CA ALA A 34 11.70 -11.49 1.85
C ALA A 34 11.51 -10.03 2.30
N ALA A 35 11.85 -9.06 1.44
CA ALA A 35 11.70 -7.64 1.75
C ALA A 35 10.22 -7.25 1.97
N ILE A 36 9.32 -7.72 1.10
CA ILE A 36 7.89 -7.46 1.21
C ILE A 36 7.29 -8.22 2.41
N SER A 37 7.76 -9.45 2.69
CA SER A 37 7.31 -10.22 3.86
C SER A 37 7.55 -9.46 5.16
N ASN A 38 8.70 -8.79 5.30
CA ASN A 38 8.98 -7.97 6.48
C ASN A 38 7.95 -6.84 6.67
N VAL A 39 7.51 -6.20 5.59
CA VAL A 39 6.46 -5.16 5.64
C VAL A 39 5.11 -5.78 6.01
N VAL A 40 4.78 -6.94 5.43
CA VAL A 40 3.53 -7.65 5.73
C VAL A 40 3.48 -8.09 7.19
N GLU A 41 4.58 -8.63 7.72
CA GLU A 41 4.71 -9.01 9.13
C GLU A 41 4.64 -7.80 10.06
N PHE A 42 5.32 -6.70 9.71
CA PHE A 42 5.23 -5.44 10.45
C PHE A 42 3.79 -4.94 10.54
N VAL A 43 3.06 -4.89 9.41
CA VAL A 43 1.66 -4.49 9.38
C VAL A 43 0.81 -5.46 10.19
N GLY A 44 1.03 -6.77 10.04
CA GLY A 44 0.33 -7.81 10.80
C GLY A 44 0.48 -7.66 12.30
N GLY A 45 1.71 -7.41 12.78
CA GLY A 45 2.00 -7.17 14.19
C GLY A 45 1.52 -5.81 14.71
N SER A 46 1.25 -4.85 13.82
CA SER A 46 0.74 -3.51 14.15
C SER A 46 -0.79 -3.42 14.14
N LEU A 47 -1.49 -4.50 13.77
CA LEU A 47 -2.94 -4.54 13.79
C LEU A 47 -3.48 -4.64 15.22
N ASN A 48 -4.43 -3.77 15.54
CA ASN A 48 -5.20 -3.82 16.79
C ASN A 48 -6.67 -4.09 16.47
N ASN A 49 -7.18 -5.26 16.87
CA ASN A 49 -8.54 -5.72 16.58
C ASN A 49 -8.93 -5.60 15.10
N GLY A 50 -8.01 -5.94 14.19
CA GLY A 50 -8.25 -5.86 12.74
C GLY A 50 -8.23 -4.44 12.17
N SER A 51 -7.77 -3.46 12.95
CA SER A 51 -7.57 -2.07 12.53
C SER A 51 -6.11 -1.63 12.59
N LEU A 52 -5.73 -0.74 11.69
CA LEU A 52 -4.39 -0.18 11.56
C LEU A 52 -4.47 1.35 11.68
N GLU A 53 -3.65 1.94 12.55
CA GLU A 53 -3.53 3.39 12.66
C GLU A 53 -2.80 3.96 11.42
N SER A 54 -3.13 5.18 11.05
CA SER A 54 -2.55 5.85 9.87
C SER A 54 -1.02 5.96 9.88
N GLU A 55 -0.41 6.12 11.05
CA GLU A 55 1.06 6.18 11.19
C GLU A 55 1.73 4.90 10.71
N TYR A 56 1.21 3.73 11.14
CA TYR A 56 1.75 2.43 10.74
C TYR A 56 1.43 2.13 9.27
N TYR A 57 0.26 2.57 8.79
CA TYR A 57 -0.10 2.46 7.38
C TYR A 57 0.86 3.25 6.47
N LEU A 58 1.12 4.52 6.79
CA LEU A 58 2.03 5.37 6.03
C LEU A 58 3.47 4.89 6.13
N LYS A 59 3.88 4.41 7.31
CA LYS A 59 5.19 3.79 7.49
C LYS A 59 5.35 2.57 6.57
N ALA A 60 4.35 1.71 6.45
CA ALA A 60 4.43 0.55 5.56
C ALA A 60 4.60 0.95 4.09
N ILE A 61 3.93 2.02 3.64
CA ILE A 61 4.12 2.57 2.28
C ILE A 61 5.54 3.14 2.11
N ALA A 62 6.04 3.86 3.11
CA ALA A 62 7.40 4.39 3.09
C ALA A 62 8.45 3.26 3.08
N ASP A 63 8.25 2.21 3.88
CA ASP A 63 9.14 1.04 3.92
C ASP A 63 9.17 0.32 2.57
N LEU A 64 8.02 0.17 1.89
CA LEU A 64 7.97 -0.34 0.50
C LEU A 64 8.74 0.56 -0.47
N ALA A 65 8.62 1.88 -0.33
CA ALA A 65 9.34 2.84 -1.19
C ALA A 65 10.86 2.79 -1.00
N MET A 66 11.35 2.31 0.14
CA MET A 66 12.79 2.12 0.41
C MET A 66 13.34 0.82 -0.21
N ILE A 67 12.48 -0.12 -0.63
CA ILE A 67 12.92 -1.35 -1.28
C ILE A 67 13.43 -1.02 -2.69
N LEU A 68 14.71 -1.28 -2.93
CA LEU A 68 15.32 -1.09 -4.24
C LEU A 68 14.70 -2.05 -5.29
N ASP A 69 14.43 -1.51 -6.47
CA ASP A 69 13.95 -2.22 -7.66
C ASP A 69 12.59 -2.92 -7.51
N ILE A 70 11.79 -2.57 -6.50
CA ILE A 70 10.41 -3.06 -6.40
C ILE A 70 9.58 -2.47 -7.55
N GLY A 71 8.94 -3.35 -8.33
CA GLY A 71 8.09 -2.97 -9.44
C GLY A 71 6.62 -3.29 -9.21
N PHE A 72 5.77 -2.86 -10.15
CA PHE A 72 4.35 -3.16 -10.08
C PHE A 72 4.05 -4.67 -10.19
N LEU A 73 4.87 -5.42 -10.93
CA LEU A 73 4.74 -6.88 -11.00
C LEU A 73 4.97 -7.54 -9.63
N ASP A 74 5.94 -7.06 -8.85
CA ASP A 74 6.17 -7.56 -7.49
C ASP A 74 4.96 -7.25 -6.60
N VAL A 75 4.40 -6.05 -6.70
CA VAL A 75 3.17 -5.67 -5.99
C VAL A 75 2.01 -6.60 -6.33
N GLN A 76 1.81 -6.91 -7.62
CA GLN A 76 0.77 -7.86 -8.05
C GLN A 76 0.98 -9.24 -7.43
N PHE A 77 2.20 -9.77 -7.51
CA PHE A 77 2.51 -11.10 -7.00
C PHE A 77 2.39 -11.21 -5.49
N PHE A 78 2.95 -10.24 -4.76
CA PHE A 78 3.10 -10.34 -3.32
C PHE A 78 1.98 -9.63 -2.57
N LEU A 79 1.56 -8.43 -2.97
CA LEU A 79 0.60 -7.63 -2.20
C LEU A 79 -0.84 -7.82 -2.64
N PHE A 80 -1.13 -8.26 -3.87
CA PHE A 80 -2.50 -8.59 -4.33
C PHE A 80 -2.89 -10.06 -4.14
N SER A 81 -2.17 -10.79 -3.29
CA SER A 81 -2.55 -12.15 -2.91
C SER A 81 -3.84 -12.15 -2.07
N ARG A 82 -4.73 -13.12 -2.35
CA ARG A 82 -5.93 -13.36 -1.54
C ARG A 82 -5.61 -13.89 -0.14
N ASN A 83 -4.41 -14.39 0.08
CA ASN A 83 -3.99 -14.89 1.39
C ASN A 83 -3.68 -13.75 2.37
N HIS A 84 -3.52 -12.52 1.86
CA HIS A 84 -3.34 -11.34 2.70
C HIS A 84 -4.66 -10.70 3.10
N SER A 85 -4.62 -9.82 4.09
CA SER A 85 -5.77 -9.03 4.52
C SER A 85 -6.09 -7.92 3.50
N ALA A 86 -7.31 -7.40 3.53
CA ALA A 86 -7.70 -6.28 2.67
C ALA A 86 -6.84 -5.02 2.92
N ILE A 87 -6.31 -4.84 4.13
CA ILE A 87 -5.39 -3.76 4.49
C ILE A 87 -4.06 -3.90 3.74
N ILE A 88 -3.50 -5.11 3.64
CA ILE A 88 -2.28 -5.34 2.85
C ILE A 88 -2.53 -5.08 1.37
N ASN A 89 -3.66 -5.55 0.85
CA ASN A 89 -4.03 -5.28 -0.55
C ASN A 89 -4.20 -3.76 -0.79
N LEU A 90 -4.77 -3.03 0.18
CA LEU A 90 -4.88 -1.57 0.15
C LEU A 90 -3.51 -0.88 0.14
N ILE A 91 -2.56 -1.36 0.94
CA ILE A 91 -1.18 -0.83 0.94
C ILE A 91 -0.56 -1.01 -0.45
N GLY A 92 -0.70 -2.20 -1.05
CA GLY A 92 -0.21 -2.44 -2.42
C GLY A 92 -0.86 -1.54 -3.46
N LEU A 93 -2.17 -1.31 -3.35
CA LEU A 93 -2.93 -0.41 -4.22
C LEU A 93 -2.39 1.02 -4.11
N HIS A 94 -2.31 1.53 -2.88
CA HIS A 94 -1.88 2.90 -2.63
C HIS A 94 -0.42 3.11 -3.05
N TYR A 95 0.47 2.18 -2.71
CA TYR A 95 1.86 2.20 -3.13
C TYR A 95 2.00 2.24 -4.67
N SER A 96 1.21 1.44 -5.39
CA SER A 96 1.22 1.41 -6.86
C SER A 96 0.87 2.76 -7.47
N ILE A 97 -0.12 3.44 -6.93
CA ILE A 97 -0.61 4.72 -7.47
C ILE A 97 0.32 5.87 -7.03
N ALA A 98 0.63 5.96 -5.73
CA ALA A 98 1.34 7.09 -5.16
C ALA A 98 2.86 7.06 -5.39
N SER A 99 3.48 5.88 -5.31
CA SER A 99 4.94 5.73 -5.37
C SER A 99 5.43 5.21 -6.72
N LEU A 100 4.74 4.24 -7.32
CA LEU A 100 5.11 3.71 -8.64
C LEU A 100 4.46 4.46 -9.81
N HIS A 101 3.55 5.39 -9.53
CA HIS A 101 2.82 6.19 -10.53
C HIS A 101 2.10 5.34 -11.60
N VAL A 102 1.60 4.17 -11.20
CA VAL A 102 0.79 3.30 -12.07
C VAL A 102 -0.59 3.93 -12.23
N LEU A 103 -1.10 3.94 -13.48
CA LEU A 103 -2.44 4.42 -13.79
C LEU A 103 -3.50 3.65 -12.97
N PRO A 104 -4.46 4.33 -12.32
CA PRO A 104 -5.50 3.68 -11.52
C PRO A 104 -6.27 2.60 -12.29
N ALA A 105 -6.49 2.79 -13.61
CA ALA A 105 -7.14 1.79 -14.46
C ALA A 105 -6.35 0.46 -14.55
N GLU A 106 -5.02 0.52 -14.60
CA GLU A 106 -4.17 -0.68 -14.63
C GLU A 106 -4.11 -1.36 -13.26
N VAL A 107 -4.10 -0.58 -12.17
CA VAL A 107 -4.24 -1.11 -10.80
C VAL A 107 -5.59 -1.79 -10.63
N SER A 108 -6.67 -1.20 -11.16
CA SER A 108 -8.02 -1.78 -11.13
C SER A 108 -8.08 -3.14 -11.82
N LYS A 109 -7.51 -3.25 -13.03
CA LYS A 109 -7.41 -4.53 -13.76
C LYS A 109 -6.62 -5.57 -12.97
N ALA A 110 -5.51 -5.18 -12.33
CA ALA A 110 -4.72 -6.09 -11.52
C ALA A 110 -5.50 -6.60 -10.30
N LEU A 111 -6.22 -5.72 -9.59
CA LEU A 111 -7.07 -6.11 -8.46
C LEU A 111 -8.18 -7.09 -8.90
N GLN A 112 -8.78 -6.88 -10.07
CA GLN A 112 -9.77 -7.78 -10.65
C GLN A 112 -9.18 -9.13 -11.03
N ALA A 113 -8.02 -9.16 -11.70
CA ALA A 113 -7.32 -10.39 -12.08
C ALA A 113 -7.00 -11.26 -10.85
N HIS A 114 -6.60 -10.61 -9.75
CA HIS A 114 -6.33 -11.27 -8.48
C HIS A 114 -7.59 -11.56 -7.64
N ARG A 115 -8.78 -11.12 -8.07
CA ARG A 115 -10.07 -11.19 -7.37
C ARG A 115 -10.01 -10.63 -5.94
N VAL A 116 -9.40 -9.46 -5.82
CA VAL A 116 -9.34 -8.69 -4.56
C VAL A 116 -10.04 -7.34 -4.68
N SER A 117 -10.56 -6.97 -5.85
CA SER A 117 -11.24 -5.69 -6.10
C SER A 117 -12.46 -5.45 -5.19
N GLU A 118 -13.24 -6.51 -4.91
CA GLU A 118 -14.46 -6.41 -4.08
C GLU A 118 -14.17 -6.42 -2.58
N ARG A 119 -12.89 -6.54 -2.17
CA ARG A 119 -12.53 -6.51 -0.76
C ARG A 119 -12.80 -5.13 -0.19
N MET A 120 -13.48 -5.09 0.95
CA MET A 120 -13.87 -3.85 1.60
C MET A 120 -12.89 -3.47 2.70
N VAL A 121 -12.60 -2.19 2.79
CA VAL A 121 -11.90 -1.56 3.91
C VAL A 121 -12.77 -0.46 4.50
N CYS A 122 -12.65 -0.27 5.80
CA CYS A 122 -13.34 0.79 6.52
C CYS A 122 -12.33 1.88 6.89
N VAL A 123 -12.55 3.08 6.39
CA VAL A 123 -11.74 4.26 6.73
C VAL A 123 -12.50 5.07 7.76
N ASN A 124 -11.97 5.09 8.97
CA ASN A 124 -12.53 5.83 10.09
C ASN A 124 -11.72 7.10 10.30
N LEU A 125 -12.39 8.23 10.19
CA LEU A 125 -11.86 9.56 10.44
C LEU A 125 -12.51 10.12 11.70
N LEU A 126 -11.71 10.37 12.72
CA LEU A 126 -12.13 11.04 13.94
C LEU A 126 -11.54 12.44 13.96
N LYS A 127 -12.37 13.46 13.84
CA LYS A 127 -11.98 14.85 14.03
C LYS A 127 -12.15 15.19 15.49
N LEU A 128 -11.05 15.47 16.19
CA LEU A 128 -11.16 15.90 17.58
C LEU A 128 -11.71 17.32 17.65
N GLY A 129 -12.61 17.53 18.59
CA GLY A 129 -13.28 18.79 18.83
C GLY A 129 -12.30 19.89 19.20
N ARG A 130 -12.49 21.06 18.58
CA ARG A 130 -11.73 22.28 18.90
C ARG A 130 -12.40 23.08 19.99
N TRP A 131 -11.59 23.86 20.72
CA TRP A 131 -12.12 24.87 21.62
C TRP A 131 -12.64 26.07 20.83
N PHE A 132 -13.84 26.52 21.15
CA PHE A 132 -14.48 27.66 20.52
C PHE A 132 -15.24 28.48 21.58
N TYR A 133 -14.84 29.74 21.77
CA TYR A 133 -15.39 30.65 22.80
C TYR A 133 -15.52 30.01 24.21
N GLY A 134 -14.50 29.27 24.66
CA GLY A 134 -14.49 28.65 25.99
C GLY A 134 -15.29 27.35 26.11
N PHE A 135 -15.91 26.87 25.03
CA PHE A 135 -16.56 25.56 24.97
C PHE A 135 -15.76 24.59 24.11
N ARG A 136 -15.65 23.33 24.55
CA ARG A 136 -15.09 22.25 23.72
C ARG A 136 -16.20 21.73 22.81
N LEU A 137 -16.04 21.90 21.49
CA LEU A 137 -16.94 21.26 20.52
C LEU A 137 -16.81 19.73 20.61
N PRO A 138 -17.87 18.97 20.32
CA PRO A 138 -17.80 17.50 20.31
C PRO A 138 -16.85 17.01 19.22
N ASP A 139 -16.31 15.82 19.41
CA ASP A 139 -15.54 15.13 18.38
C ASP A 139 -16.51 14.66 17.27
N GLU A 140 -16.12 14.81 16.00
CA GLU A 140 -16.89 14.34 14.84
C GLU A 140 -16.30 13.01 14.36
N TYR A 141 -17.17 12.01 14.15
CA TYR A 141 -16.78 10.69 13.67
C TYR A 141 -17.40 10.42 12.31
N GLU A 142 -16.55 10.10 11.34
CA GLU A 142 -16.96 9.71 10.00
C GLU A 142 -16.36 8.34 9.66
N SER A 143 -17.21 7.42 9.19
CA SER A 143 -16.80 6.08 8.79
C SER A 143 -17.22 5.83 7.35
N ARG A 144 -16.25 5.53 6.49
CA ARG A 144 -16.48 5.25 5.07
C ARG A 144 -16.07 3.82 4.77
N LYS A 145 -17.03 2.99 4.33
CA LYS A 145 -16.77 1.65 3.79
C LYS A 145 -16.57 1.78 2.29
N ILE A 146 -15.46 1.25 1.78
CA ILE A 146 -15.14 1.34 0.35
C ILE A 146 -14.45 0.06 -0.12
N SER A 147 -14.73 -0.36 -1.34
CA SER A 147 -14.04 -1.47 -1.99
C SER A 147 -12.68 -1.05 -2.55
N LEU A 148 -11.76 -2.00 -2.69
CA LEU A 148 -10.48 -1.73 -3.36
C LEU A 148 -10.66 -1.31 -4.82
N GLY A 149 -11.69 -1.80 -5.50
CA GLY A 149 -12.04 -1.40 -6.85
C GLY A 149 -12.49 0.07 -6.93
N GLU A 150 -13.38 0.49 -6.03
CA GLU A 150 -13.88 1.88 -5.99
C GLU A 150 -12.77 2.89 -5.68
N LEU A 151 -11.74 2.50 -4.93
CA LEU A 151 -10.56 3.36 -4.68
C LEU A 151 -9.79 3.75 -5.95
N THR A 152 -9.99 3.03 -7.06
CA THR A 152 -9.38 3.37 -8.36
C THR A 152 -10.20 4.37 -9.19
N THR A 153 -11.38 4.76 -8.72
CA THR A 153 -12.26 5.75 -9.36
C THR A 153 -11.97 7.18 -8.88
N ALA A 154 -12.64 8.18 -9.48
CA ALA A 154 -12.48 9.58 -9.09
C ALA A 154 -12.90 9.85 -7.64
N GLU A 155 -14.00 9.27 -7.16
CA GLU A 155 -14.45 9.40 -5.77
C GLU A 155 -13.46 8.73 -4.80
N GLY A 156 -12.92 7.58 -5.20
CA GLY A 156 -11.89 6.88 -4.46
C GLY A 156 -10.57 7.64 -4.32
N ALA A 157 -10.23 8.49 -5.30
CA ALA A 157 -9.02 9.29 -5.27
C ALA A 157 -9.01 10.31 -4.12
N GLU A 158 -10.16 10.84 -3.71
CA GLU A 158 -10.26 11.71 -2.55
C GLU A 158 -9.92 10.97 -1.26
N ILE A 159 -10.40 9.73 -1.10
CA ILE A 159 -10.08 8.89 0.06
C ILE A 159 -8.60 8.54 0.06
N LEU A 160 -8.02 8.18 -1.08
CA LEU A 160 -6.58 7.95 -1.19
C LEU A 160 -5.77 9.21 -0.82
N ALA A 161 -6.24 10.40 -1.21
CA ALA A 161 -5.59 11.66 -0.82
C ALA A 161 -5.64 11.89 0.70
N ILE A 162 -6.76 11.56 1.36
CA ILE A 162 -6.87 11.58 2.83
C ILE A 162 -5.88 10.59 3.45
N LEU A 163 -5.84 9.35 2.94
CA LEU A 163 -4.92 8.32 3.42
C LEU A 163 -3.46 8.72 3.27
N ASN A 164 -3.11 9.37 2.14
CA ASN A 164 -1.74 9.81 1.84
C ASN A 164 -1.31 10.99 2.72
N ARG A 165 -2.23 11.91 3.02
CA ARG A 165 -1.96 13.03 3.94
C ARG A 165 -1.76 12.56 5.38
N GLY A 166 -2.44 11.50 5.79
CA GLY A 166 -2.42 11.05 7.18
C GLY A 166 -3.00 12.08 8.15
N ALA A 167 -2.54 12.05 9.41
CA ALA A 167 -3.03 12.89 10.51
C ALA A 167 -2.42 14.32 10.53
N VAL A 168 -2.08 14.91 9.38
CA VAL A 168 -1.12 16.03 9.33
C VAL A 168 -1.71 17.42 9.57
N HIS A 169 -3.01 17.68 9.37
CA HIS A 169 -3.60 19.01 9.65
C HIS A 169 -4.94 18.88 10.37
N GLU A 170 -5.00 19.40 11.60
CA GLU A 170 -6.18 19.49 12.48
C GLU A 170 -6.66 18.19 13.14
N VAL A 171 -5.93 17.69 14.14
CA VAL A 171 -6.48 16.81 15.20
C VAL A 171 -7.31 15.60 14.70
N PHE A 172 -7.00 15.08 13.51
CA PHE A 172 -7.70 13.93 12.93
C PHE A 172 -6.98 12.62 13.30
N ARG A 173 -7.73 11.63 13.77
CA ARG A 173 -7.25 10.26 13.92
C ARG A 173 -7.84 9.40 12.81
N LEU A 174 -6.96 8.86 11.98
CA LEU A 174 -7.30 7.99 10.86
C LEU A 174 -6.99 6.54 11.21
N ARG A 175 -8.02 5.69 11.14
CA ARG A 175 -7.93 4.24 11.36
C ARG A 175 -8.50 3.48 10.18
N ILE A 176 -7.77 2.48 9.73
CA ILE A 176 -8.17 1.60 8.63
C ILE A 176 -8.54 0.26 9.22
N GLY A 177 -9.80 -0.14 9.11
CA GLY A 177 -10.30 -1.43 9.61
C GLY A 177 -10.65 -2.39 8.49
N LEU A 178 -10.58 -3.69 8.80
CA LEU A 178 -11.31 -4.68 8.03
C LEU A 178 -12.81 -4.50 8.28
N VAL A 179 -13.61 -4.59 7.23
CA VAL A 179 -15.06 -4.69 7.40
C VAL A 179 -15.34 -6.12 7.88
N ASN A 180 -15.72 -6.28 9.15
CA ASN A 180 -16.35 -7.52 9.57
C ASN A 180 -17.63 -7.66 8.75
N VAL A 181 -17.67 -8.70 7.93
CA VAL A 181 -18.94 -9.22 7.45
C VAL A 181 -19.54 -9.87 8.68
N ASP A 182 -20.43 -9.14 9.36
CA ASP A 182 -21.26 -9.71 10.41
C ASP A 182 -21.89 -10.99 9.85
N LYS A 183 -21.62 -12.12 10.51
CA LYS A 183 -22.39 -13.35 10.35
C LYS A 183 -23.64 -13.27 11.20
#